data_AF-A0A941WBX3-F1
#
_entry.id   AF-A0A941WBX3-F1
#
_cell.length_a   1.000
_cell.length_b   1.000
_cell.length_c   1.000
_cell.angle_alpha   90.00
_cell.angle_beta   90.00
_cell.angle_gamma   90.00
#
_symmetry.space_group_name_H-M   'P 1'
#
loop_
_entity.id
_entity.type
_entity.pdbx_description
1 polymer ?
#
loop_
_entity_poly.entity_id
_entity_poly.type
_entity_poly.pdbx_seq_one_letter_code
_entity_poly.pdbx_strand_id
1 'polypeptide(L)'
;MKKLLIVFLALGLIGAAFGLAACETFEAEVTVAQAGDEQTVSVCWETDEEVDRAIVTVEHGGQSISRTVFEGKSVENKSVEVAAIYGNLTVQVDLYHGARNCHVEQTVSLTAPEYNFAPLSGTMPVLLFTLSLDEITAEGEIPTFVWLARPDAWDWNRLPAGVYAMPNATREEVTQHENYNLMVAKTAAYIRELAEADPASRFNLYINDYNAYLYPQMLLAQNVQNYTVTLLSDGTASYNEFNGVFNVENPSAVYESMREKFAAFREEVAGDERYPNDTYSIGTGELRAYCYVMAREYENIDWWLTRLNGTLQCGDEAFLAEAKTYIAEKNIGTMLASLDEAEQAELKTLYHFGDEMFGAAELLNKKVMIFLGTHLTSQENFIEYAKYAMDYYGDDYVYYYKGHPATPTGLYPQIKKEIEALGIIDLESSIAAELILFFYPDVYLCGYPSSTYLSVTEEEMACGLFGVTEEGAAQYEYCELMEFYIAPIEAHGERYASLIADPSHRYFIAEFSADDTFDLYDATAGTAVRYRAEGEAFVPVK
;
A
#
# COMPACT_ATOMS: atom_id res chain seq x y z
N MET A 1 80.06 -4.49 31.59
CA MET A 1 80.77 -5.25 30.53
C MET A 1 79.82 -5.30 29.33
N LYS A 2 80.03 -4.45 28.32
CA LYS A 2 80.81 -4.69 27.09
C LYS A 2 80.26 -5.83 26.19
N LYS A 3 79.80 -5.40 25.01
CA LYS A 3 79.89 -6.02 23.66
C LYS A 3 78.96 -7.21 23.38
N LEU A 4 78.12 -7.21 22.33
CA LEU A 4 78.29 -6.94 20.89
C LEU A 4 79.00 -8.09 20.11
N LEU A 5 78.21 -8.67 19.19
CA LEU A 5 78.52 -9.24 17.87
C LEU A 5 79.34 -10.54 17.71
N ILE A 6 78.83 -11.40 16.80
CA ILE A 6 79.43 -12.02 15.57
C ILE A 6 78.43 -13.14 15.16
N VAL A 7 77.63 -13.10 14.08
CA VAL A 7 77.81 -12.98 12.61
C VAL A 7 78.41 -14.22 11.91
N PHE A 8 77.77 -14.60 10.80
CA PHE A 8 78.13 -15.47 9.64
C PHE A 8 77.46 -16.86 9.59
N LEU A 9 76.95 -17.39 8.46
CA LEU A 9 76.96 -17.07 7.01
C LEU A 9 75.85 -17.97 6.38
N ALA A 10 74.80 -17.47 5.72
CA ALA A 10 74.62 -17.24 4.27
C ALA A 10 74.80 -18.46 3.32
N LEU A 11 73.76 -18.78 2.53
CA LEU A 11 73.71 -19.18 1.09
C LEU A 11 72.34 -19.87 0.80
N GLY A 12 71.53 -19.49 -0.19
CA GLY A 12 71.69 -18.57 -1.30
C GLY A 12 70.36 -18.28 -2.02
N LEU A 13 70.33 -17.14 -2.72
CA LEU A 13 69.28 -16.61 -3.60
C LEU A 13 69.08 -17.44 -4.88
N ILE A 14 67.81 -17.63 -5.27
CA ILE A 14 67.19 -17.38 -6.60
C ILE A 14 65.70 -17.12 -6.28
N GLY A 15 64.99 -16.05 -6.60
CA GLY A 15 65.10 -15.07 -7.68
C GLY A 15 63.74 -14.97 -8.39
N ALA A 16 62.70 -14.45 -7.71
CA ALA A 16 61.47 -13.97 -8.34
C ALA A 16 61.02 -12.71 -7.58
N ALA A 17 61.43 -11.56 -8.09
CA ALA A 17 60.96 -10.27 -7.66
C ALA A 17 59.49 -10.13 -8.09
N PHE A 18 58.55 -10.34 -7.18
CA PHE A 18 57.28 -9.63 -7.25
C PHE A 18 57.55 -8.23 -6.74
N GLY A 19 57.88 -7.32 -7.66
CA GLY A 19 57.80 -5.90 -7.39
C GLY A 19 56.35 -5.57 -7.06
N LEU A 20 56.05 -5.40 -5.78
CA LEU A 20 55.00 -4.47 -5.37
C LEU A 20 55.46 -3.11 -5.89
N ALA A 21 55.03 -2.76 -7.10
CA ALA A 21 55.09 -1.39 -7.55
C ALA A 21 54.33 -0.58 -6.50
N ALA A 22 55.06 0.23 -5.72
CA ALA A 22 54.40 1.24 -4.91
C ALA A 22 53.59 2.09 -5.89
N CYS A 23 52.27 2.06 -5.75
CA CYS A 23 51.41 2.97 -6.49
C CYS A 23 51.82 4.37 -6.05
N GLU A 24 52.52 5.09 -6.92
CA GLU A 24 52.93 6.47 -6.63
C GLU A 24 51.66 7.30 -6.46
N THR A 25 51.53 8.04 -5.36
CA THR A 25 50.35 8.88 -5.10
C THR A 25 50.63 10.34 -5.47
N PHE A 26 49.59 11.10 -5.78
CA PHE A 26 49.67 12.56 -5.87
C PHE A 26 48.63 13.22 -4.95
N GLU A 27 48.80 14.51 -4.69
CA GLU A 27 47.90 15.27 -3.83
C GLU A 27 46.82 15.99 -4.66
N ALA A 28 45.59 15.93 -4.17
CA ALA A 28 44.46 16.69 -4.67
C ALA A 28 43.61 17.15 -3.49
N GLU A 29 43.11 18.38 -3.55
CA GLU A 29 42.07 18.86 -2.65
C GLU A 29 40.73 18.58 -3.31
N VAL A 30 39.89 17.74 -2.68
CA VAL A 30 38.55 17.42 -3.19
C VAL A 30 37.52 18.16 -2.34
N THR A 31 36.47 18.66 -2.97
CA THR A 31 35.29 19.20 -2.29
C THR A 31 34.05 18.48 -2.80
N VAL A 32 33.19 18.10 -1.86
CA VAL A 32 31.94 17.39 -2.12
C VAL A 32 30.80 18.22 -1.54
N ALA A 33 29.79 18.51 -2.35
CA ALA A 33 28.61 19.27 -1.95
C ALA A 33 27.36 18.77 -2.69
N GLN A 34 26.18 19.06 -2.17
CA GLN A 34 24.94 18.88 -2.91
C GLN A 34 24.86 19.87 -4.08
N ALA A 35 24.36 19.41 -5.23
CA ALA A 35 24.03 20.27 -6.36
C ALA A 35 22.58 20.79 -6.21
N GLY A 36 22.43 22.05 -5.76
CA GLY A 36 21.12 22.64 -5.52
C GLY A 36 20.35 21.92 -4.42
N ASP A 37 19.06 21.65 -4.64
CA ASP A 37 18.19 20.86 -3.75
C ASP A 37 17.93 19.44 -4.31
N GLU A 38 18.77 18.98 -5.25
CA GLU A 38 18.57 17.72 -5.98
C GLU A 38 19.24 16.53 -5.31
N GLN A 39 18.86 15.31 -5.72
CA GLN A 39 19.55 14.05 -5.38
C GLN A 39 20.85 13.86 -6.17
N THR A 40 21.72 14.87 -6.13
CA THR A 40 22.95 14.94 -6.92
C THR A 40 24.09 15.48 -6.06
N VAL A 41 25.23 14.80 -6.12
CA VAL A 41 26.48 15.23 -5.50
C VAL A 41 27.35 15.90 -6.56
N SER A 42 27.80 17.12 -6.29
CA SER A 42 28.86 17.81 -7.02
C SER A 42 30.20 17.51 -6.37
N VAL A 43 31.13 16.97 -7.15
CA VAL A 43 32.51 16.68 -6.74
C VAL A 43 33.45 17.55 -7.55
N CYS A 44 34.21 18.39 -6.87
CA CYS A 44 35.25 19.23 -7.47
C CYS A 44 36.62 18.82 -6.92
N TRP A 45 37.67 18.98 -7.71
CA TRP A 45 39.03 18.75 -7.24
C TRP A 45 40.03 19.78 -7.75
N GLU A 46 41.03 20.07 -6.93
CA GLU A 46 42.16 20.89 -7.30
C GLU A 46 43.47 20.14 -7.13
N THR A 47 44.27 20.13 -8.19
CA THR A 47 45.57 19.47 -8.25
C THR A 47 46.42 20.12 -9.35
N ASP A 48 47.73 20.03 -9.17
CA ASP A 48 48.75 20.46 -10.14
C ASP A 48 48.98 19.42 -11.25
N GLU A 49 48.43 18.21 -11.10
CA GLU A 49 48.54 17.11 -12.04
C GLU A 49 47.35 17.07 -13.01
N GLU A 50 47.57 16.61 -14.24
CA GLU A 50 46.47 16.34 -15.17
C GLU A 50 45.71 15.07 -14.73
N VAL A 51 44.38 15.10 -14.62
CA VAL A 51 43.60 13.92 -14.24
C VAL A 51 43.13 13.23 -15.51
N ASP A 52 43.53 11.97 -15.72
CA ASP A 52 43.11 11.16 -16.89
C ASP A 52 41.76 10.49 -16.65
N ARG A 53 41.50 10.12 -15.40
CA ARG A 53 40.31 9.37 -14.98
C ARG A 53 39.93 9.71 -13.55
N ALA A 54 38.64 9.90 -13.30
CA ALA A 54 38.07 10.00 -11.97
C ALA A 54 37.03 8.89 -11.77
N ILE A 55 37.00 8.28 -10.59
CA ILE A 55 35.96 7.35 -10.17
C ILE A 55 35.33 7.94 -8.92
N VAL A 56 34.03 8.16 -8.96
CA VAL A 56 33.27 8.63 -7.81
C VAL A 56 32.30 7.53 -7.41
N THR A 57 32.38 7.10 -6.15
CA THR A 57 31.48 6.14 -5.53
C THR A 57 30.72 6.84 -4.42
N VAL A 58 29.39 6.77 -4.47
CA VAL A 58 28.50 7.31 -3.43
C VAL A 58 27.91 6.15 -2.66
N GLU A 59 28.02 6.18 -1.33
CA GLU A 59 27.53 5.15 -0.43
C GLU A 59 26.55 5.73 0.60
N HIS A 60 25.53 4.94 0.94
CA HIS A 60 24.59 5.21 2.04
C HIS A 60 24.47 3.96 2.90
N GLY A 61 24.61 4.08 4.22
CA GLY A 61 24.54 2.93 5.14
C GLY A 61 25.55 1.80 4.85
N GLY A 62 26.67 2.11 4.19
CA GLY A 62 27.69 1.13 3.75
C GLY A 62 27.33 0.36 2.48
N GLN A 63 26.27 0.77 1.76
CA GLN A 63 25.90 0.24 0.44
C GLN A 63 26.24 1.26 -0.65
N SER A 64 26.86 0.80 -1.74
CA SER A 64 27.12 1.64 -2.91
C SER A 64 25.80 1.92 -3.65
N ILE A 65 25.43 3.19 -3.70
CA ILE A 65 24.25 3.71 -4.39
C ILE A 65 24.58 4.04 -5.85
N SER A 66 25.74 4.63 -6.08
CA SER A 66 26.23 4.92 -7.42
C SER A 66 27.74 4.78 -7.50
N ARG A 67 28.22 4.43 -8.70
CA ARG A 67 29.64 4.37 -9.02
C ARG A 67 29.85 4.79 -10.47
N THR A 68 30.39 5.97 -10.66
CA THR A 68 30.55 6.58 -11.99
C THR A 68 32.02 6.74 -12.33
N VAL A 69 32.37 6.42 -13.58
CA VAL A 69 33.73 6.56 -14.12
C VAL A 69 33.72 7.69 -15.14
N PHE A 70 34.62 8.65 -14.97
CA PHE A 70 34.79 9.80 -15.83
C PHE A 70 36.17 9.76 -16.48
N GLU A 71 36.23 9.97 -17.80
CA GLU A 71 37.47 9.97 -18.60
C GLU A 71 37.37 11.05 -19.69
N GLY A 72 38.52 11.48 -20.23
CA GLY A 72 38.58 12.45 -21.33
C GLY A 72 38.07 13.84 -20.94
N LYS A 73 37.23 14.46 -21.78
CA LYS A 73 36.76 15.84 -21.54
C LYS A 73 35.99 16.03 -20.22
N SER A 74 35.41 14.97 -19.69
CA SER A 74 34.61 14.99 -18.46
C SER A 74 35.46 15.34 -17.23
N VAL A 75 36.77 15.07 -17.25
CA VAL A 75 37.69 15.38 -16.15
C VAL A 75 38.47 16.69 -16.36
N GLU A 76 38.45 17.27 -17.57
CA GLU A 76 39.11 18.54 -17.89
C GLU A 76 38.51 19.72 -17.10
N ASN A 77 37.22 19.65 -16.78
CA ASN A 77 36.52 20.68 -16.00
C ASN A 77 36.80 20.61 -14.50
N LYS A 78 37.55 19.58 -14.04
CA LYS A 78 37.85 19.31 -12.62
C LYS A 78 36.62 19.26 -11.69
N SER A 79 35.44 18.99 -12.26
CA SER A 79 34.17 18.94 -11.56
C SER A 79 33.26 17.95 -12.27
N VAL A 80 32.59 17.11 -11.49
CA VAL A 80 31.62 16.12 -11.98
C VAL A 80 30.41 16.07 -11.06
N GLU A 81 29.27 15.70 -11.63
CA GLU A 81 28.03 15.48 -10.91
C GLU A 81 27.66 14.00 -10.97
N VAL A 82 27.19 13.48 -9.83
CA VAL A 82 26.87 12.07 -9.66
C VAL A 82 25.53 11.95 -8.96
N ALA A 83 24.62 11.17 -9.55
CA ALA A 83 23.34 10.85 -8.94
C ALA A 83 23.54 10.18 -7.57
N ALA A 84 22.70 10.56 -6.62
CA ALA A 84 22.77 10.15 -5.22
C ALA A 84 21.34 9.96 -4.67
N ILE A 85 21.22 9.97 -3.35
CA ILE A 85 19.95 10.04 -2.61
C ILE A 85 20.06 11.10 -1.51
N TYR A 86 18.93 11.57 -0.99
CA TYR A 86 18.95 12.38 0.23
C TYR A 86 19.46 11.56 1.43
N GLY A 87 19.97 12.24 2.45
CA GLY A 87 20.55 11.63 3.63
C GLY A 87 22.06 11.76 3.72
N ASN A 88 22.64 11.04 4.68
CA ASN A 88 24.06 11.08 5.02
C ASN A 88 24.85 10.11 4.14
N LEU A 89 25.68 10.67 3.26
CA LEU A 89 26.43 9.94 2.26
C LEU A 89 27.91 9.90 2.58
N THR A 90 28.56 8.80 2.22
CA THR A 90 30.02 8.71 2.09
C THR A 90 30.38 8.75 0.61
N VAL A 91 31.21 9.70 0.22
CA VAL A 91 31.63 9.91 -1.17
C VAL A 91 33.12 9.63 -1.28
N GLN A 92 33.44 8.58 -2.02
CA GLN A 92 34.81 8.18 -2.33
C GLN A 92 35.18 8.65 -3.73
N VAL A 93 36.33 9.32 -3.84
CA VAL A 93 36.83 9.92 -5.06
C VAL A 93 38.23 9.37 -5.32
N ASP A 94 38.36 8.55 -6.37
CA ASP A 94 39.64 8.07 -6.87
C ASP A 94 40.02 8.83 -8.15
N LEU A 95 41.06 9.66 -8.06
CA LEU A 95 41.63 10.38 -9.20
C LEU A 95 42.88 9.66 -9.69
N TYR A 96 43.05 9.58 -11.01
CA TYR A 96 44.17 8.89 -11.65
C TYR A 96 44.92 9.83 -12.61
N HIS A 97 46.25 9.75 -12.55
CA HIS A 97 47.18 10.33 -13.52
C HIS A 97 48.20 9.26 -13.92
N GLY A 98 48.04 8.67 -15.10
CA GLY A 98 48.79 7.52 -15.56
C GLY A 98 48.69 6.35 -14.57
N ALA A 99 49.84 5.96 -14.00
CA ALA A 99 49.92 4.90 -12.98
C ALA A 99 49.75 5.42 -11.54
N ARG A 100 49.63 6.74 -11.35
CA ARG A 100 49.49 7.38 -10.05
C ARG A 100 48.02 7.57 -9.68
N ASN A 101 47.71 7.54 -8.39
CA ASN A 101 46.36 7.80 -7.91
C ASN A 101 46.30 8.67 -6.65
N CYS A 102 45.16 9.32 -6.45
CA CYS A 102 44.76 10.01 -5.23
C CYS A 102 43.41 9.45 -4.81
N HIS A 103 43.24 9.11 -3.53
CA HIS A 103 41.98 8.64 -2.96
C HIS A 103 41.54 9.60 -1.86
N VAL A 104 40.32 10.11 -1.95
CA VAL A 104 39.71 10.97 -0.94
C VAL A 104 38.34 10.43 -0.58
N GLU A 105 38.04 10.41 0.72
CA GLU A 105 36.72 10.09 1.25
C GLU A 105 36.17 11.31 1.99
N GLN A 106 34.93 11.69 1.70
CA GLN A 106 34.21 12.76 2.40
C GLN A 106 32.79 12.35 2.74
N THR A 107 32.27 12.88 3.84
CA THR A 107 30.87 12.74 4.21
C THR A 107 30.11 14.02 3.87
N VAL A 108 28.94 13.86 3.25
CA VAL A 108 28.05 14.97 2.90
C VAL A 108 26.61 14.57 3.23
N SER A 109 25.80 15.52 3.70
CA SER A 109 24.36 15.34 3.88
C SER A 109 23.63 16.04 2.75
N LEU A 110 22.80 15.30 2.02
CA LEU A 110 21.92 15.86 1.00
C LEU A 110 20.53 16.05 1.61
N THR A 111 19.98 17.26 1.51
CA THR A 111 18.66 17.59 2.06
C THR A 111 17.76 18.32 1.06
N ALA A 112 16.46 18.34 1.34
CA ALA A 112 15.44 19.11 0.66
C ALA A 112 14.61 19.88 1.69
N PRO A 113 14.01 21.02 1.33
CA PRO A 113 13.20 21.80 2.26
C PRO A 113 11.92 21.06 2.69
N GLU A 114 11.46 20.09 1.92
CA GLU A 114 10.22 19.35 2.16
C GLU A 114 10.29 17.93 1.61
N TYR A 115 9.63 16.99 2.29
CA TYR A 115 9.56 15.59 1.90
C TYR A 115 8.17 15.00 2.15
N ASN A 116 7.75 14.08 1.29
CA ASN A 116 6.57 13.25 1.52
C ASN A 116 6.97 11.80 1.80
N PHE A 117 6.29 11.18 2.76
CA PHE A 117 6.46 9.78 3.15
C PHE A 117 5.14 9.04 3.09
N ALA A 118 5.09 7.94 2.34
CA ALA A 118 3.90 7.12 2.18
C ALA A 118 4.18 5.62 2.42
N PRO A 119 4.37 5.20 3.68
CA PRO A 119 4.43 3.78 4.05
C PRO A 119 3.02 3.21 4.16
N LEU A 120 2.43 2.84 3.02
CA LEU A 120 1.01 2.52 2.91
C LEU A 120 0.75 1.02 2.97
N SER A 121 -0.36 0.67 3.62
CA SER A 121 -0.97 -0.66 3.54
C SER A 121 -2.43 -0.53 3.14
N GLY A 122 -3.05 -1.63 2.75
CA GLY A 122 -4.39 -1.60 2.14
C GLY A 122 -4.33 -1.31 0.64
N THR A 123 -5.50 -1.18 0.02
CA THR A 123 -5.67 -0.79 -1.39
C THR A 123 -6.31 0.58 -1.49
N MET A 124 -7.31 0.85 -0.64
CA MET A 124 -7.99 2.15 -0.59
C MET A 124 -7.04 3.31 -0.25
N PRO A 125 -6.15 3.22 0.76
CA PRO A 125 -5.18 4.28 1.05
C PRO A 125 -4.22 4.53 -0.12
N VAL A 126 -3.77 3.45 -0.79
CA VAL A 126 -2.87 3.55 -1.95
C VAL A 126 -3.57 4.23 -3.12
N LEU A 127 -4.84 3.90 -3.36
CA LEU A 127 -5.63 4.54 -4.41
C LEU A 127 -5.88 6.02 -4.10
N LEU A 128 -6.30 6.37 -2.88
CA LEU A 128 -6.47 7.76 -2.43
C LEU A 128 -5.20 8.59 -2.61
N PHE A 129 -4.07 8.03 -2.19
CA PHE A 129 -2.76 8.64 -2.35
C PHE A 129 -2.41 8.82 -3.83
N THR A 130 -2.61 7.78 -4.64
CA THR A 130 -2.29 7.81 -6.07
C THR A 130 -3.09 8.89 -6.80
N LEU A 131 -4.40 8.99 -6.53
CA LEU A 131 -5.28 9.97 -7.15
C LEU A 131 -5.06 11.42 -6.66
N SER A 132 -4.16 11.61 -5.68
CA SER A 132 -3.77 12.91 -5.16
C SER A 132 -2.28 13.21 -5.40
N LEU A 133 -1.58 12.39 -6.20
CA LEU A 133 -0.12 12.46 -6.33
C LEU A 133 0.36 13.82 -6.85
N ASP A 134 -0.30 14.42 -7.83
CA ASP A 134 0.14 15.70 -8.39
C ASP A 134 0.05 16.83 -7.37
N GLU A 135 -1.01 16.84 -6.56
CA GLU A 135 -1.16 17.78 -5.43
C GLU A 135 -0.08 17.52 -4.36
N ILE A 136 0.11 16.25 -3.98
CA ILE A 136 1.04 15.85 -2.92
C ILE A 136 2.49 16.15 -3.30
N THR A 137 2.87 15.79 -4.52
CA THR A 137 4.24 15.95 -5.02
C THR A 137 4.53 17.36 -5.51
N ALA A 138 3.53 18.25 -5.57
CA ALA A 138 3.60 19.52 -6.27
C ALA A 138 4.16 19.34 -7.69
N GLU A 139 3.50 18.49 -8.49
CA GLU A 139 3.92 18.14 -9.86
C GLU A 139 5.36 17.59 -9.94
N GLY A 140 5.78 16.85 -8.90
CA GLY A 140 7.11 16.22 -8.81
C GLY A 140 8.21 17.08 -8.17
N GLU A 141 7.91 18.29 -7.70
CA GLU A 141 8.87 19.17 -7.02
C GLU A 141 9.25 18.68 -5.60
N ILE A 142 8.31 18.06 -4.88
CA ILE A 142 8.52 17.54 -3.52
C ILE A 142 8.92 16.06 -3.60
N PRO A 143 10.14 15.68 -3.14
CA PRO A 143 10.56 14.30 -3.13
C PRO A 143 9.64 13.44 -2.27
N THR A 144 9.07 12.42 -2.91
CA THR A 144 8.01 11.59 -2.34
C THR A 144 8.47 10.14 -2.27
N PHE A 145 8.66 9.63 -1.05
CA PHE A 145 9.13 8.27 -0.81
C PHE A 145 7.99 7.34 -0.44
N VAL A 146 7.82 6.28 -1.23
CA VAL A 146 6.71 5.36 -1.12
C VAL A 146 7.22 3.96 -0.78
N TRP A 147 6.50 3.29 0.12
CA TRP A 147 6.64 1.86 0.33
C TRP A 147 5.25 1.27 0.53
N LEU A 148 4.88 0.33 -0.34
CA LEU A 148 3.58 -0.33 -0.30
C LEU A 148 3.70 -1.71 0.33
N ALA A 149 2.86 -2.03 1.31
CA ALA A 149 2.73 -3.39 1.84
C ALA A 149 2.21 -4.40 0.78
N ARG A 150 1.58 -3.88 -0.28
CA ARG A 150 1.13 -4.62 -1.47
C ARG A 150 1.89 -4.07 -2.69
N PRO A 151 3.16 -4.50 -2.88
CA PRO A 151 4.04 -3.87 -3.85
C PRO A 151 3.58 -4.06 -5.30
N ASP A 152 2.81 -5.12 -5.58
CA ASP A 152 2.29 -5.41 -6.92
C ASP A 152 1.18 -4.45 -7.36
N ALA A 153 0.77 -3.50 -6.51
CA ALA A 153 -0.19 -2.46 -6.93
C ALA A 153 0.43 -1.50 -7.95
N TRP A 154 1.75 -1.26 -7.90
CA TRP A 154 2.44 -0.30 -8.76
C TRP A 154 3.51 -0.93 -9.67
N ASP A 155 3.71 -0.36 -10.85
CA ASP A 155 4.92 -0.52 -11.66
C ASP A 155 6.01 0.40 -11.14
N TRP A 156 6.80 -0.15 -10.24
CA TRP A 156 7.96 0.53 -9.70
C TRP A 156 9.05 0.86 -10.73
N ASN A 157 8.96 0.40 -11.99
CA ASN A 157 9.84 0.85 -13.08
C ASN A 157 9.24 2.03 -13.87
N ARG A 158 8.03 2.45 -13.52
CA ARG A 158 7.25 3.52 -14.16
C ARG A 158 6.68 4.49 -13.13
N LEU A 159 7.47 4.80 -12.10
CA LEU A 159 7.06 5.77 -11.09
C LEU A 159 6.92 7.17 -11.71
N PRO A 160 5.94 7.98 -11.27
CA PRO A 160 5.83 9.39 -11.64
C PRO A 160 7.06 10.20 -11.24
N ALA A 161 7.23 11.37 -11.85
CA ALA A 161 8.31 12.29 -11.49
C ALA A 161 8.24 12.67 -10.00
N GLY A 162 9.40 12.77 -9.34
CA GLY A 162 9.48 13.09 -7.91
C GLY A 162 9.04 11.96 -6.97
N VAL A 163 8.58 10.81 -7.49
CA VAL A 163 8.17 9.65 -6.71
C VAL A 163 9.26 8.57 -6.73
N TYR A 164 9.65 8.10 -5.56
CA TYR A 164 10.73 7.15 -5.37
C TYR A 164 10.31 6.00 -4.45
N ALA A 165 10.90 4.83 -4.65
CA ALA A 165 10.90 3.81 -3.60
C ALA A 165 11.71 4.30 -2.39
N MET A 166 11.46 3.72 -1.21
CA MET A 166 12.19 4.07 0.01
C MET A 166 13.72 3.90 -0.16
N PRO A 167 14.53 4.97 -0.01
CA PRO A 167 15.95 4.93 -0.41
C PRO A 167 16.84 4.02 0.44
N ASN A 168 16.53 3.86 1.73
CA ASN A 168 17.28 2.97 2.62
C ASN A 168 16.79 1.51 2.57
N ALA A 169 16.02 1.16 1.54
CA ALA A 169 15.53 -0.18 1.27
C ALA A 169 16.04 -0.68 -0.08
N THR A 170 16.37 -1.97 -0.14
CA THR A 170 16.73 -2.62 -1.39
C THR A 170 15.50 -2.82 -2.26
N ARG A 171 15.74 -3.00 -3.57
CA ARG A 171 14.68 -3.33 -4.53
C ARG A 171 13.88 -4.57 -4.12
N GLU A 172 14.56 -5.57 -3.59
CA GLU A 172 13.94 -6.80 -3.09
C GLU A 172 13.04 -6.52 -1.88
N GLU A 173 13.51 -5.72 -0.91
CA GLU A 173 12.73 -5.37 0.29
C GLU A 173 11.43 -4.63 -0.07
N VAL A 174 11.47 -3.69 -1.02
CA VAL A 174 10.29 -2.91 -1.43
C VAL A 174 9.33 -3.66 -2.36
N THR A 175 9.73 -4.81 -2.90
CA THR A 175 8.90 -5.63 -3.81
C THR A 175 8.41 -6.93 -3.21
N GLN A 176 8.73 -7.22 -1.95
CA GLN A 176 8.27 -8.42 -1.25
C GLN A 176 7.02 -8.15 -0.40
N HIS A 177 6.06 -9.08 -0.46
CA HIS A 177 4.95 -9.14 0.47
C HIS A 177 5.46 -9.44 1.90
N GLU A 178 4.68 -9.03 2.91
CA GLU A 178 4.94 -9.29 4.35
C GLU A 178 6.08 -8.50 5.02
N ASN A 179 6.67 -7.51 4.35
CA ASN A 179 7.76 -6.71 4.91
C ASN A 179 7.32 -5.52 5.80
N TYR A 180 6.12 -5.58 6.35
CA TYR A 180 5.46 -4.43 6.97
C TYR A 180 6.24 -3.84 8.17
N ASN A 181 6.72 -4.68 9.09
CA ASN A 181 7.52 -4.20 10.23
C ASN A 181 8.86 -3.58 9.78
N LEU A 182 9.47 -4.11 8.72
CA LEU A 182 10.71 -3.55 8.19
C LEU A 182 10.46 -2.20 7.50
N MET A 183 9.38 -2.11 6.71
CA MET A 183 8.92 -0.87 6.09
C MET A 183 8.77 0.22 7.16
N VAL A 184 8.07 -0.09 8.24
CA VAL A 184 7.87 0.84 9.36
C VAL A 184 9.21 1.26 9.97
N ALA A 185 10.08 0.29 10.32
CA ALA A 185 11.35 0.57 10.98
C ALA A 185 12.30 1.41 10.11
N LYS A 186 12.44 1.06 8.82
CA LYS A 186 13.31 1.77 7.87
C LYS A 186 12.76 3.15 7.54
N THR A 187 11.45 3.31 7.40
CA THR A 187 10.85 4.63 7.14
C THR A 187 11.07 5.57 8.32
N ALA A 188 10.83 5.11 9.56
CA ALA A 188 11.10 5.90 10.76
C ALA A 188 12.59 6.27 10.89
N ALA A 189 13.50 5.34 10.60
CA ALA A 189 14.93 5.59 10.64
C ALA A 189 15.38 6.63 9.60
N TYR A 190 14.81 6.60 8.39
CA TYR A 190 15.16 7.54 7.33
C TYR A 190 14.58 8.94 7.59
N ILE A 191 13.35 9.04 8.09
CA ILE A 191 12.79 10.31 8.55
C ILE A 191 13.68 10.93 9.64
N ARG A 192 14.10 10.15 10.64
CA ARG A 192 15.01 10.63 11.69
C ARG A 192 16.33 11.13 11.11
N GLU A 193 16.94 10.35 10.21
CA GLU A 193 18.21 10.73 9.57
C GLU A 193 18.12 12.09 8.86
N LEU A 194 17.05 12.31 8.09
CA LEU A 194 16.83 13.57 7.38
C LEU A 194 16.51 14.72 8.34
N ALA A 195 15.72 14.47 9.39
CA ALA A 195 15.39 15.48 10.39
C ALA A 195 16.60 15.90 11.24
N GLU A 196 17.55 14.98 11.47
CA GLU A 196 18.84 15.29 12.11
C GLU A 196 19.76 16.07 11.18
N ALA A 197 19.75 15.77 9.88
CA ALA A 197 20.54 16.47 8.87
C ALA A 197 20.06 17.91 8.64
N ASP A 198 18.73 18.11 8.55
CA ASP A 198 18.12 19.44 8.47
C ASP A 198 16.82 19.52 9.30
N PRO A 199 16.89 20.06 10.53
CA PRO A 199 15.72 20.24 11.38
C PRO A 199 14.69 21.26 10.86
N ALA A 200 15.03 22.05 9.83
CA ALA A 200 14.10 23.02 9.25
C ALA A 200 13.18 22.39 8.19
N SER A 201 13.58 21.24 7.60
CA SER A 201 12.80 20.51 6.61
C SER A 201 11.39 20.19 7.10
N ARG A 202 10.42 20.25 6.20
CA ARG A 202 9.04 19.82 6.46
C ARG A 202 8.84 18.35 6.08
N PHE A 203 8.18 17.60 6.94
CA PHE A 203 7.91 16.17 6.75
C PHE A 203 6.41 15.92 6.65
N ASN A 204 5.90 15.52 5.49
CA ASN A 204 4.49 15.15 5.33
C ASN A 204 4.36 13.62 5.34
N LEU A 205 3.53 13.10 6.26
CA LEU A 205 3.33 11.66 6.43
C LEU A 205 1.94 11.25 5.99
N TYR A 206 1.86 10.40 4.97
CA TYR A 206 0.64 9.81 4.45
C TYR A 206 0.56 8.36 4.91
N ILE A 207 -0.41 8.05 5.77
CA ILE A 207 -0.55 6.71 6.37
C ILE A 207 -2.00 6.27 6.34
N ASN A 208 -2.24 4.96 6.26
CA ASN A 208 -3.60 4.45 6.41
C ASN A 208 -4.08 4.58 7.87
N ASP A 209 -5.31 5.05 8.05
CA ASP A 209 -5.88 5.39 9.35
C ASP A 209 -6.04 4.18 10.29
N TYR A 210 -6.25 2.98 9.73
CA TYR A 210 -6.20 1.72 10.47
C TYR A 210 -4.86 1.50 11.20
N ASN A 211 -3.77 2.08 10.69
CA ASN A 211 -2.43 2.05 11.27
C ASN A 211 -2.00 3.43 11.78
N ALA A 212 -2.92 4.21 12.37
CA ALA A 212 -2.61 5.54 12.91
C ALA A 212 -1.45 5.57 13.93
N TYR A 213 -1.02 4.42 14.48
CA TYR A 213 0.18 4.30 15.32
C TYR A 213 1.50 4.63 14.61
N LEU A 214 1.53 4.62 13.27
CA LEU A 214 2.72 5.01 12.51
C LEU A 214 3.09 6.48 12.73
N TYR A 215 2.11 7.35 12.94
CA TYR A 215 2.35 8.77 13.24
C TYR A 215 3.23 8.97 14.50
N PRO A 216 2.82 8.52 15.69
CA PRO A 216 3.65 8.68 16.88
C PRO A 216 5.00 7.97 16.74
N GLN A 217 5.10 6.85 16.01
CA GLN A 217 6.35 6.13 15.82
C GLN A 217 7.36 6.88 14.93
N MET A 218 6.88 7.43 13.81
CA MET A 218 7.73 8.02 12.78
C MET A 218 8.05 9.49 13.05
N LEU A 219 7.17 10.20 13.77
CA LEU A 219 7.31 11.64 13.99
C LEU A 219 7.55 11.97 15.47
N LEU A 220 6.61 11.62 16.37
CA LEU A 220 6.69 12.05 17.77
C LEU A 220 7.87 11.40 18.51
N ALA A 221 8.03 10.08 18.41
CA ALA A 221 9.12 9.34 19.04
C ALA A 221 10.50 9.75 18.49
N GLN A 222 10.55 10.26 17.25
CA GLN A 222 11.78 10.75 16.61
C GLN A 222 12.02 12.25 16.83
N ASN A 223 11.19 12.94 17.63
CA ASN A 223 11.24 14.39 17.86
C ASN A 223 11.14 15.28 16.61
N VAL A 224 10.48 14.82 15.54
CA VAL A 224 10.26 15.63 14.34
C VAL A 224 9.31 16.78 14.68
N GLN A 225 9.74 18.03 14.41
CA GLN A 225 9.01 19.23 14.82
C GLN A 225 8.12 19.81 13.72
N ASN A 226 8.62 19.85 12.47
CA ASN A 226 7.94 20.47 11.34
C ASN A 226 7.31 19.40 10.45
N TYR A 227 6.05 19.06 10.71
CA TYR A 227 5.40 17.97 10.00
C TYR A 227 3.90 18.17 9.78
N THR A 228 3.37 17.46 8.80
CA THR A 228 1.94 17.18 8.67
C THR A 228 1.68 15.67 8.59
N VAL A 229 0.45 15.28 8.91
CA VAL A 229 -0.02 13.90 8.79
C VAL A 229 -1.33 13.89 8.03
N THR A 230 -1.45 13.00 7.05
CA THR A 230 -2.72 12.70 6.40
C THR A 230 -3.08 11.25 6.68
N LEU A 231 -4.15 11.07 7.43
CA LEU A 231 -4.76 9.78 7.72
C LEU A 231 -5.67 9.41 6.54
N LEU A 232 -5.29 8.40 5.78
CA LEU A 232 -6.02 7.93 4.59
C LEU A 232 -6.94 6.77 4.96
N SER A 233 -8.20 6.81 4.53
CA SER A 233 -9.16 5.74 4.83
C SER A 233 -8.69 4.37 4.35
N ASP A 234 -8.68 3.40 5.27
CA ASP A 234 -8.52 1.97 4.96
C ASP A 234 -9.75 1.40 4.20
N GLY A 235 -10.90 2.05 4.30
CA GLY A 235 -12.17 1.64 3.72
C GLY A 235 -13.21 1.39 4.82
N THR A 236 -13.93 0.27 4.75
CA THR A 236 -14.97 -0.10 5.73
C THR A 236 -14.48 -0.04 7.19
N ALA A 237 -13.22 -0.42 7.43
CA ALA A 237 -12.64 -0.38 8.77
C ALA A 237 -12.64 1.02 9.40
N SER A 238 -12.32 2.07 8.62
CA SER A 238 -12.34 3.47 9.08
C SER A 238 -13.71 3.86 9.66
N TYR A 239 -14.78 3.51 8.95
CA TYR A 239 -16.15 3.78 9.36
C TYR A 239 -16.54 2.99 10.60
N ASN A 240 -16.18 1.71 10.64
CA ASN A 240 -16.46 0.84 11.78
C ASN A 240 -15.79 1.35 13.07
N GLU A 241 -14.55 1.84 12.99
CA GLU A 241 -13.84 2.41 14.14
C GLU A 241 -14.55 3.69 14.64
N PHE A 242 -14.90 4.63 13.75
CA PHE A 242 -15.65 5.82 14.16
C PHE A 242 -17.01 5.48 14.77
N ASN A 243 -17.80 4.66 14.07
CA ASN A 243 -19.15 4.30 14.47
C ASN A 243 -19.14 3.51 15.79
N GLY A 244 -18.18 2.60 15.96
CA GLY A 244 -18.02 1.83 17.19
C GLY A 244 -17.67 2.68 18.41
N VAL A 245 -17.01 3.82 18.21
CA VAL A 245 -16.64 4.75 19.29
C VAL A 245 -17.75 5.75 19.59
N PHE A 246 -18.34 6.36 18.55
CA PHE A 246 -19.19 7.54 18.70
C PHE A 246 -20.69 7.26 18.51
N ASN A 247 -21.11 6.08 18.03
CA ASN A 247 -22.54 5.74 17.96
C ASN A 247 -23.07 5.28 19.33
N VAL A 248 -23.00 6.17 20.32
CA VAL A 248 -23.37 5.95 21.72
C VAL A 248 -24.31 7.06 22.21
N GLU A 249 -24.88 6.91 23.41
CA GLU A 249 -25.83 7.89 23.96
C GLU A 249 -25.22 9.29 24.19
N ASN A 250 -23.92 9.36 24.52
CA ASN A 250 -23.23 10.62 24.78
C ASN A 250 -21.84 10.67 24.13
N PRO A 251 -21.77 10.88 22.80
CA PRO A 251 -20.50 10.91 22.06
C PRO A 251 -19.60 12.07 22.47
N SER A 252 -20.18 13.20 22.91
CA SER A 252 -19.42 14.34 23.40
C SER A 252 -18.57 13.99 24.63
N ALA A 253 -19.11 13.23 25.59
CA ALA A 253 -18.34 12.82 26.77
C ALA A 253 -17.22 11.82 26.41
N VAL A 254 -17.47 10.91 25.47
CA VAL A 254 -16.44 9.98 24.95
C VAL A 254 -15.33 10.76 24.27
N TYR A 255 -15.69 11.70 23.40
CA TYR A 255 -14.75 12.59 22.73
C TYR A 255 -13.84 13.34 23.72
N GLU A 256 -14.41 14.01 24.72
CA GLU A 256 -13.65 14.79 25.69
C GLU A 256 -12.64 13.91 26.46
N SER A 257 -13.05 12.70 26.86
CA SER A 257 -12.15 11.74 27.52
C SER A 257 -11.03 11.27 26.60
N MET A 258 -11.33 11.03 25.32
CA MET A 258 -10.32 10.61 24.34
C MET A 258 -9.35 11.74 24.02
N ARG A 259 -9.83 12.99 23.89
CA ARG A 259 -8.99 14.18 23.70
C ARG A 259 -7.95 14.29 24.81
N GLU A 260 -8.38 14.25 26.07
CA GLU A 260 -7.48 14.36 27.23
C GLU A 260 -6.44 13.22 27.25
N LYS A 261 -6.90 11.98 27.00
CA LYS A 261 -6.02 10.81 26.95
C LYS A 261 -5.00 10.92 25.81
N PHE A 262 -5.41 11.39 24.64
CA PHE A 262 -4.52 11.53 23.49
C PHE A 262 -3.51 12.66 23.66
N ALA A 263 -3.90 13.79 24.25
CA ALA A 263 -2.97 14.86 24.59
C ALA A 263 -1.86 14.37 25.54
N ALA A 264 -2.21 13.63 26.60
CA ALA A 264 -1.25 13.04 27.53
C ALA A 264 -0.35 11.99 26.85
N PHE A 265 -0.93 11.14 25.99
CA PHE A 265 -0.18 10.16 25.21
C PHE A 265 0.88 10.80 24.31
N ARG A 266 0.57 11.93 23.67
CA ARG A 266 1.55 12.64 22.83
C ARG A 266 2.76 13.12 23.63
N GLU A 267 2.54 13.63 24.85
CA GLU A 267 3.63 14.02 25.75
C GLU A 267 4.46 12.81 26.20
N GLU A 268 3.81 11.67 26.41
CA GLU A 268 4.45 10.41 26.82
C GLU A 268 5.40 9.86 25.74
N VAL A 269 5.02 9.95 24.47
CA VAL A 269 5.77 9.38 23.34
C VAL A 269 6.83 10.33 22.77
N ALA A 270 6.67 11.65 22.95
CA ALA A 270 7.58 12.64 22.38
C ALA A 270 9.05 12.36 22.76
N GLY A 271 9.86 12.00 21.76
CA GLY A 271 11.28 11.70 21.91
C GLY A 271 11.60 10.39 22.63
N ASP A 272 10.63 9.49 22.82
CA ASP A 272 10.85 8.20 23.44
C ASP A 272 11.11 7.10 22.40
N GLU A 273 12.38 6.83 22.14
CA GLU A 273 12.84 5.78 21.22
C GLU A 273 12.36 4.36 21.57
N ARG A 274 11.79 4.15 22.77
CA ARG A 274 11.21 2.86 23.17
C ARG A 274 9.82 2.63 22.56
N TYR A 275 9.19 3.66 22.00
CA TYR A 275 7.93 3.51 21.29
C TYR A 275 8.17 2.85 19.92
N PRO A 276 7.35 1.85 19.52
CA PRO A 276 6.18 1.32 20.22
C PRO A 276 6.52 0.17 21.20
N ASN A 277 5.88 0.17 22.37
CA ASN A 277 5.81 -0.98 23.28
C ASN A 277 4.49 -0.93 24.10
N ASP A 278 4.23 -1.91 24.96
CA ASP A 278 2.93 -2.04 25.66
C ASP A 278 2.80 -1.20 26.96
N THR A 279 3.71 -0.26 27.25
CA THR A 279 3.67 0.54 28.49
C THR A 279 2.94 1.87 28.39
N TYR A 280 2.52 2.27 27.18
CA TYR A 280 1.93 3.59 26.95
C TYR A 280 0.45 3.66 27.29
N SER A 281 -0.03 4.87 27.59
CA SER A 281 -1.43 5.14 27.94
C SER A 281 -2.44 4.75 26.85
N ILE A 282 -2.03 4.75 25.58
CA ILE A 282 -2.82 4.26 24.44
C ILE A 282 -1.99 3.20 23.71
N GLY A 283 -2.53 1.99 23.56
CA GLY A 283 -1.90 0.92 22.79
C GLY A 283 -1.88 1.21 21.29
N THR A 284 -0.94 0.63 20.54
CA THR A 284 -0.81 0.84 19.08
C THR A 284 -2.10 0.49 18.33
N GLY A 285 -2.74 -0.63 18.69
CA GLY A 285 -4.02 -1.04 18.09
C GLY A 285 -5.22 -0.18 18.48
N GLU A 286 -5.14 0.59 19.57
CA GLU A 286 -6.21 1.51 19.98
C GLU A 286 -6.19 2.81 19.16
N LEU A 287 -5.05 3.21 18.60
CA LEU A 287 -4.89 4.52 17.96
C LEU A 287 -5.78 4.73 16.73
N ARG A 288 -6.20 3.67 16.04
CA ARG A 288 -7.16 3.77 14.92
C ARG A 288 -8.53 4.33 15.33
N ALA A 289 -8.91 4.17 16.60
CA ALA A 289 -10.13 4.78 17.14
C ALA A 289 -10.00 6.31 17.34
N TYR A 290 -8.77 6.84 17.34
CA TYR A 290 -8.50 8.24 17.67
C TYR A 290 -8.45 9.16 16.45
N CYS A 291 -8.61 8.68 15.21
CA CYS A 291 -8.44 9.48 13.99
C CYS A 291 -9.28 10.78 13.99
N TYR A 292 -10.53 10.72 14.44
CA TYR A 292 -11.37 11.92 14.60
C TYR A 292 -10.79 12.92 15.60
N VAL A 293 -10.31 12.44 16.76
CA VAL A 293 -9.66 13.28 17.78
C VAL A 293 -8.38 13.91 17.22
N MET A 294 -7.59 13.15 16.46
CA MET A 294 -6.37 13.66 15.85
C MET A 294 -6.67 14.80 14.87
N ALA A 295 -7.63 14.61 13.96
CA ALA A 295 -7.97 15.60 12.95
C ALA A 295 -8.66 16.85 13.53
N ARG A 296 -9.46 16.69 14.59
CA ARG A 296 -10.16 17.82 15.23
C ARG A 296 -9.24 18.68 16.08
N GLU A 297 -8.29 18.08 16.78
CA GLU A 297 -7.49 18.77 17.80
C GLU A 297 -6.16 19.32 17.28
N TYR A 298 -5.70 18.88 16.10
CA TYR A 298 -4.40 19.26 15.57
C TYR A 298 -4.50 19.70 14.12
N GLU A 299 -4.27 20.99 13.86
CA GLU A 299 -4.36 21.61 12.53
C GLU A 299 -3.40 21.02 11.49
N ASN A 300 -2.35 20.31 11.93
CA ASN A 300 -1.39 19.65 11.07
C ASN A 300 -1.72 18.17 10.81
N ILE A 301 -2.91 17.70 11.19
CA ILE A 301 -3.38 16.35 10.94
C ILE A 301 -4.71 16.41 10.19
N ASP A 302 -4.74 15.87 8.97
CA ASP A 302 -5.94 15.68 8.19
C ASP A 302 -6.43 14.23 8.27
N TRP A 303 -7.74 14.03 8.15
CA TRP A 303 -8.32 12.71 7.98
C TRP A 303 -9.23 12.66 6.76
N TRP A 304 -8.91 11.77 5.83
CA TRP A 304 -9.56 11.65 4.54
C TRP A 304 -10.42 10.40 4.52
N LEU A 305 -11.73 10.58 4.35
CA LEU A 305 -12.68 9.50 4.12
C LEU A 305 -13.24 9.58 2.70
N THR A 306 -13.56 8.44 2.11
CA THR A 306 -14.07 8.42 0.73
C THR A 306 -15.50 8.94 0.60
N ARG A 307 -16.26 8.89 1.69
CA ARG A 307 -17.67 9.23 1.81
C ARG A 307 -17.98 9.64 3.25
N LEU A 308 -18.88 10.60 3.46
CA LEU A 308 -19.33 11.00 4.80
C LEU A 308 -20.82 10.68 5.09
N ASN A 309 -21.64 10.61 4.06
CA ASN A 309 -23.07 10.36 4.17
C ASN A 309 -23.36 8.87 3.99
N GLY A 310 -24.30 8.33 4.79
CA GLY A 310 -24.65 6.90 4.78
C GLY A 310 -23.69 6.00 5.56
N THR A 311 -22.41 6.38 5.66
CA THR A 311 -21.35 5.54 6.24
C THR A 311 -21.01 5.86 7.70
N LEU A 312 -21.00 7.13 8.08
CA LEU A 312 -20.80 7.55 9.48
C LEU A 312 -22.13 7.55 10.22
N GLN A 313 -22.16 6.91 11.38
CA GLN A 313 -23.34 6.68 12.20
C GLN A 313 -23.13 7.23 13.62
N CYS A 314 -24.08 8.04 14.07
CA CYS A 314 -24.15 8.52 15.44
C CYS A 314 -25.57 9.04 15.70
N GLY A 315 -26.21 8.56 16.78
CA GLY A 315 -27.57 8.98 17.16
C GLY A 315 -27.68 10.47 17.55
N ASP A 316 -26.57 11.10 17.95
CA ASP A 316 -26.48 12.55 18.14
C ASP A 316 -26.13 13.23 16.80
N GLU A 317 -27.16 13.77 16.14
CA GLU A 317 -27.04 14.44 14.84
C GLU A 317 -26.16 15.69 14.88
N ALA A 318 -26.14 16.41 16.02
CA ALA A 318 -25.36 17.63 16.14
C ALA A 318 -23.87 17.31 16.26
N PHE A 319 -23.53 16.30 17.06
CA PHE A 319 -22.16 15.79 17.14
C PHE A 319 -21.68 15.27 15.79
N LEU A 320 -22.51 14.49 15.08
CA LEU A 320 -22.15 13.95 13.77
C LEU A 320 -21.92 15.06 12.72
N ALA A 321 -22.79 16.08 12.71
CA ALA A 321 -22.65 17.21 11.81
C ALA A 321 -21.36 18.00 12.08
N GLU A 322 -20.99 18.20 13.35
CA GLU A 322 -19.71 18.80 13.72
C GLU A 322 -18.53 17.91 13.32
N ALA A 323 -18.61 16.60 13.56
CA ALA A 323 -17.53 15.68 13.24
C ALA A 323 -17.14 15.74 11.76
N LYS A 324 -18.15 15.79 10.87
CA LYS A 324 -17.96 15.88 9.42
C LYS A 324 -17.20 17.14 8.97
N THR A 325 -17.15 18.22 9.75
CA THR A 325 -16.40 19.44 9.35
C THR A 325 -14.88 19.30 9.51
N TYR A 326 -14.42 18.28 10.23
CA TYR A 326 -13.00 17.99 10.46
C TYR A 326 -12.50 16.81 9.63
N ILE A 327 -13.32 16.32 8.70
CA ILE A 327 -13.00 15.16 7.86
C ILE A 327 -13.10 15.61 6.40
N ALA A 328 -12.03 15.41 5.64
CA ALA A 328 -12.04 15.69 4.21
C ALA A 328 -12.70 14.52 3.46
N GLU A 329 -13.74 14.82 2.68
CA GLU A 329 -14.35 13.85 1.79
C GLU A 329 -13.57 13.77 0.46
N LYS A 330 -12.97 12.61 0.19
CA LYS A 330 -12.19 12.31 -1.02
C LYS A 330 -12.89 11.20 -1.81
N ASN A 331 -13.98 11.55 -2.49
CA ASN A 331 -14.78 10.59 -3.25
C ASN A 331 -14.02 10.04 -4.46
N ILE A 332 -13.70 8.75 -4.44
CA ILE A 332 -12.93 8.06 -5.49
C ILE A 332 -13.58 8.19 -6.87
N GLY A 333 -14.90 8.06 -6.96
CA GLY A 333 -15.62 8.19 -8.23
C GLY A 333 -15.46 9.59 -8.83
N THR A 334 -15.61 10.63 -8.01
CA THR A 334 -15.39 12.02 -8.42
C THR A 334 -13.93 12.27 -8.82
N MET A 335 -12.97 11.76 -8.05
CA MET A 335 -11.54 11.91 -8.34
C MET A 335 -11.14 11.23 -9.65
N LEU A 336 -11.63 10.02 -9.90
CA LEU A 336 -11.40 9.31 -11.16
C LEU A 336 -12.06 10.02 -12.34
N ALA A 337 -13.30 10.48 -12.18
CA ALA A 337 -14.02 11.20 -13.22
C ALA A 337 -13.42 12.58 -13.56
N SER A 338 -12.57 13.14 -12.68
CA SER A 338 -11.85 14.39 -12.96
C SER A 338 -10.57 14.19 -13.78
N LEU A 339 -10.09 12.96 -13.92
CA LEU A 339 -8.86 12.69 -14.68
C LEU A 339 -9.07 12.85 -16.19
N ASP A 340 -8.13 13.50 -16.87
CA ASP A 340 -8.08 13.56 -18.32
C ASP A 340 -7.54 12.26 -18.96
N GLU A 341 -7.52 12.19 -20.29
CA GLU A 341 -7.08 10.99 -21.01
C GLU A 341 -5.60 10.64 -20.76
N ALA A 342 -4.74 11.65 -20.56
CA ALA A 342 -3.32 11.44 -20.30
C ALA A 342 -3.10 10.96 -18.86
N GLU A 343 -3.75 11.60 -17.88
CA GLU A 343 -3.72 11.21 -16.47
C GLU A 343 -4.27 9.79 -16.28
N GLN A 344 -5.35 9.44 -16.99
CA GLN A 344 -5.87 8.07 -16.99
C GLN A 344 -4.87 7.06 -17.57
N ALA A 345 -4.15 7.41 -18.65
CA ALA A 345 -3.14 6.54 -19.24
C ALA A 345 -1.92 6.34 -18.31
N GLU A 346 -1.52 7.38 -17.59
CA GLU A 346 -0.47 7.31 -16.57
C GLU A 346 -0.91 6.44 -15.39
N LEU A 347 -2.13 6.62 -14.90
CA LEU A 347 -2.72 5.79 -13.85
C LEU A 347 -2.76 4.30 -14.26
N LYS A 348 -3.21 4.01 -15.49
CA LYS A 348 -3.20 2.65 -16.04
C LYS A 348 -1.79 2.08 -16.09
N THR A 349 -0.82 2.86 -16.57
CA THR A 349 0.59 2.45 -16.65
C THR A 349 1.13 2.14 -15.26
N LEU A 350 0.84 2.99 -14.28
CA LEU A 350 1.30 2.81 -12.90
C LEU A 350 0.67 1.57 -12.25
N TYR A 351 -0.61 1.28 -12.47
CA TYR A 351 -1.28 0.10 -11.90
C TYR A 351 -1.14 -1.19 -12.73
N HIS A 352 -0.30 -1.20 -13.77
CA HIS A 352 -0.23 -2.30 -14.76
C HIS A 352 -1.60 -2.68 -15.36
N PHE A 353 -2.49 -1.70 -15.51
CA PHE A 353 -3.81 -1.91 -16.09
C PHE A 353 -3.68 -2.05 -17.61
N GLY A 354 -3.78 -3.29 -18.11
CA GLY A 354 -3.83 -3.57 -19.54
C GLY A 354 -5.25 -3.41 -20.09
N ASP A 355 -5.34 -2.93 -21.33
CA ASP A 355 -6.61 -2.91 -22.09
C ASP A 355 -7.12 -4.34 -22.42
N GLU A 356 -6.30 -5.37 -22.19
CA GLU A 356 -6.66 -6.78 -22.43
C GLU A 356 -7.10 -7.51 -21.15
N MET A 357 -7.37 -6.81 -20.03
CA MET A 357 -7.75 -7.43 -18.75
C MET A 357 -8.89 -8.45 -18.90
N PHE A 358 -9.85 -8.15 -19.78
CA PHE A 358 -10.99 -9.01 -20.09
C PHE A 358 -10.96 -9.58 -21.51
N GLY A 359 -9.77 -9.70 -22.12
CA GLY A 359 -9.61 -10.14 -23.51
C GLY A 359 -10.23 -11.50 -23.83
N ALA A 360 -10.39 -12.40 -22.84
CA ALA A 360 -11.11 -13.66 -23.02
C ALA A 360 -12.62 -13.45 -23.26
N ALA A 361 -13.24 -12.49 -22.57
CA ALA A 361 -14.64 -12.12 -22.77
C ALA A 361 -14.85 -11.45 -24.13
N GLU A 362 -13.94 -10.55 -24.52
CA GLU A 362 -13.95 -9.89 -25.82
C GLU A 362 -13.84 -10.88 -26.97
N LEU A 363 -12.87 -11.81 -26.89
CA LEU A 363 -12.65 -12.85 -27.90
C LEU A 363 -13.88 -13.74 -28.09
N LEU A 364 -14.58 -14.05 -27.00
CA LEU A 364 -15.76 -14.91 -27.00
C LEU A 364 -17.06 -14.14 -27.24
N ASN A 365 -17.02 -12.80 -27.32
CA ASN A 365 -18.19 -11.92 -27.39
C ASN A 365 -19.21 -12.22 -26.28
N LYS A 366 -18.71 -12.29 -25.05
CA LYS A 366 -19.46 -12.59 -23.83
C LYS A 366 -19.34 -11.44 -22.82
N LYS A 367 -20.28 -11.36 -21.89
CA LYS A 367 -20.23 -10.42 -20.76
C LYS A 367 -19.15 -10.84 -19.75
N VAL A 368 -18.72 -9.91 -18.91
CA VAL A 368 -17.76 -10.16 -17.82
C VAL A 368 -18.54 -10.31 -16.51
N MET A 369 -18.31 -11.40 -15.78
CA MET A 369 -18.76 -11.57 -14.39
C MET A 369 -17.55 -11.71 -13.50
N ILE A 370 -17.40 -10.83 -12.51
CA ILE A 370 -16.34 -10.88 -11.51
C ILE A 370 -16.92 -11.42 -10.21
N PHE A 371 -16.32 -12.49 -9.72
CA PHE A 371 -16.54 -12.98 -8.37
C PHE A 371 -15.61 -12.27 -7.39
N LEU A 372 -16.17 -11.40 -6.55
CA LEU A 372 -15.48 -10.73 -5.46
C LEU A 372 -15.22 -11.71 -4.32
N GLY A 373 -13.95 -12.00 -4.07
CA GLY A 373 -13.50 -12.77 -2.91
C GLY A 373 -13.49 -11.95 -1.62
N THR A 374 -13.31 -12.65 -0.51
CA THR A 374 -13.02 -12.05 0.80
C THR A 374 -11.67 -12.55 1.33
N HIS A 375 -11.29 -12.19 2.56
CA HIS A 375 -10.11 -12.75 3.20
C HIS A 375 -10.19 -14.29 3.16
N LEU A 376 -9.18 -14.95 2.61
CA LEU A 376 -9.21 -16.41 2.41
C LEU A 376 -9.32 -17.20 3.72
N THR A 377 -8.92 -16.61 4.85
CA THR A 377 -9.10 -17.20 6.19
C THR A 377 -10.55 -17.24 6.66
N SER A 378 -11.42 -16.42 6.08
CA SER A 378 -12.86 -16.35 6.37
C SER A 378 -13.72 -16.66 5.14
N GLN A 379 -13.11 -17.05 4.02
CA GLN A 379 -13.80 -17.37 2.78
C GLN A 379 -14.32 -18.81 2.84
N GLU A 380 -15.60 -18.95 3.15
CA GLU A 380 -16.26 -20.26 3.22
C GLU A 380 -17.22 -20.47 2.04
N ASN A 381 -17.26 -21.70 1.52
CA ASN A 381 -18.24 -22.17 0.52
C ASN A 381 -18.18 -21.48 -0.86
N PHE A 382 -17.06 -20.83 -1.17
CA PHE A 382 -16.88 -20.10 -2.44
C PHE A 382 -17.20 -20.97 -3.67
N ILE A 383 -16.74 -22.23 -3.69
CA ILE A 383 -16.91 -23.12 -4.83
C ILE A 383 -18.38 -23.46 -5.07
N GLU A 384 -19.15 -23.67 -4.01
CA GLU A 384 -20.57 -23.92 -4.12
C GLU A 384 -21.31 -22.68 -4.64
N TYR A 385 -20.99 -21.49 -4.12
CA TYR A 385 -21.59 -20.23 -4.59
C TYR A 385 -21.24 -19.91 -6.05
N ALA A 386 -19.97 -20.05 -6.42
CA ALA A 386 -19.50 -19.80 -7.79
C ALA A 386 -20.21 -20.73 -8.78
N LYS A 387 -20.33 -22.02 -8.48
CA LYS A 387 -21.07 -22.98 -9.32
C LYS A 387 -22.54 -22.58 -9.47
N TYR A 388 -23.21 -22.24 -8.37
CA TYR A 388 -24.60 -21.78 -8.44
C TYR A 388 -24.76 -20.55 -9.34
N ALA A 389 -23.91 -19.53 -9.14
CA ALA A 389 -23.96 -18.32 -9.95
C ALA A 389 -23.64 -18.60 -11.43
N MET A 390 -22.68 -19.49 -11.71
CA MET A 390 -22.35 -19.91 -13.07
C MET A 390 -23.49 -20.66 -13.74
N ASP A 391 -24.20 -21.53 -13.01
CA ASP A 391 -25.38 -22.24 -13.53
C ASP A 391 -26.56 -21.29 -13.75
N TYR A 392 -26.73 -20.29 -12.87
CA TYR A 392 -27.82 -19.31 -12.95
C TYR A 392 -27.63 -18.30 -14.09
N TYR A 393 -26.44 -17.68 -14.19
CA TYR A 393 -26.14 -16.68 -15.24
C TYR A 393 -25.73 -17.33 -16.58
N GLY A 394 -25.21 -18.56 -16.54
CA GLY A 394 -24.97 -19.39 -17.71
C GLY A 394 -23.90 -18.89 -18.68
N ASP A 395 -23.96 -19.43 -19.90
CA ASP A 395 -22.91 -19.27 -20.92
C ASP A 395 -22.79 -17.86 -21.51
N ASP A 396 -23.62 -16.90 -21.11
CA ASP A 396 -23.52 -15.51 -21.59
C ASP A 396 -22.32 -14.76 -21.01
N TYR A 397 -21.67 -15.33 -19.99
CA TYR A 397 -20.57 -14.71 -19.25
C TYR A 397 -19.24 -15.46 -19.40
N VAL A 398 -18.15 -14.73 -19.26
CA VAL A 398 -16.85 -15.25 -18.82
C VAL A 398 -16.65 -14.85 -17.37
N TYR A 399 -16.25 -15.82 -16.55
CA TYR A 399 -16.14 -15.67 -15.11
C TYR A 399 -14.71 -15.38 -14.71
N TYR A 400 -14.55 -14.38 -13.86
CA TYR A 400 -13.30 -13.93 -13.30
C TYR A 400 -13.37 -13.99 -11.77
N TYR A 401 -12.24 -14.16 -11.10
CA TYR A 401 -12.15 -14.11 -9.65
C TYR A 401 -11.23 -12.98 -9.22
N LYS A 402 -11.73 -12.07 -8.38
CA LYS A 402 -10.94 -11.01 -7.77
C LYS A 402 -10.79 -11.29 -6.28
N GLY A 403 -9.66 -11.87 -5.91
CA GLY A 403 -9.33 -12.16 -4.51
C GLY A 403 -9.21 -10.89 -3.66
N HIS A 404 -9.39 -11.06 -2.33
CA HIS A 404 -9.18 -9.96 -1.41
C HIS A 404 -7.68 -9.61 -1.35
N PRO A 405 -7.31 -8.33 -1.49
CA PRO A 405 -5.92 -7.91 -1.56
C PRO A 405 -5.03 -8.30 -0.36
N ALA A 406 -5.61 -8.54 0.82
CA ALA A 406 -4.86 -8.96 2.02
C ALA A 406 -4.45 -10.45 2.01
N THR A 407 -5.10 -11.25 1.16
CA THR A 407 -4.81 -12.67 0.98
C THR A 407 -4.76 -12.94 -0.53
N PRO A 408 -3.77 -12.37 -1.24
CA PRO A 408 -3.75 -12.34 -2.70
C PRO A 408 -3.67 -13.75 -3.28
N THR A 409 -4.48 -14.06 -4.31
CA THR A 409 -4.66 -15.42 -4.85
C THR A 409 -3.33 -16.13 -5.15
N GLY A 410 -2.33 -15.40 -5.68
CA GLY A 410 -1.02 -15.94 -6.03
C GLY A 410 -0.27 -16.62 -4.87
N LEU A 411 -0.55 -16.25 -3.62
CA LEU A 411 0.06 -16.83 -2.43
C LEU A 411 -0.69 -18.07 -1.89
N TYR A 412 -1.84 -18.41 -2.48
CA TYR A 412 -2.73 -19.48 -2.00
C TYR A 412 -3.01 -20.51 -3.10
N PRO A 413 -2.13 -21.52 -3.27
CA PRO A 413 -2.23 -22.47 -4.38
C PRO A 413 -3.52 -23.30 -4.41
N GLN A 414 -4.21 -23.45 -3.26
CA GLN A 414 -5.43 -24.24 -3.18
C GLN A 414 -6.59 -23.55 -3.89
N ILE A 415 -6.92 -22.31 -3.50
CA ILE A 415 -8.01 -21.56 -4.16
C ILE A 415 -7.72 -21.36 -5.65
N LYS A 416 -6.44 -21.13 -6.01
CA LYS A 416 -6.02 -21.02 -7.42
C LYS A 416 -6.39 -22.25 -8.24
N LYS A 417 -6.10 -23.45 -7.72
CA LYS A 417 -6.49 -24.70 -8.39
C LYS A 417 -7.99 -24.88 -8.48
N GLU A 418 -8.73 -24.42 -7.46
CA GLU A 418 -10.18 -24.57 -7.42
C GLU A 418 -10.87 -23.64 -8.43
N ILE A 419 -10.44 -22.39 -8.56
CA ILE A 419 -10.95 -21.46 -9.60
C ILE A 419 -10.55 -21.93 -11.00
N GLU A 420 -9.31 -22.39 -11.19
CA GLU A 420 -8.85 -22.94 -12.47
C GLU A 420 -9.67 -24.17 -12.89
N ALA A 421 -10.03 -25.05 -11.94
CA ALA A 421 -10.85 -26.23 -12.20
C ALA A 421 -12.29 -25.89 -12.62
N LEU A 422 -12.79 -24.71 -12.24
CA LEU A 422 -14.08 -24.17 -12.69
C LEU A 422 -13.96 -23.37 -13.99
N GLY A 423 -12.76 -23.15 -14.53
CA GLY A 423 -12.54 -22.29 -15.70
C GLY A 423 -12.69 -20.80 -15.40
N ILE A 424 -12.58 -20.40 -14.13
CA ILE A 424 -12.62 -19.01 -13.70
C ILE A 424 -11.22 -18.40 -13.84
N ILE A 425 -11.15 -17.20 -14.42
CA ILE A 425 -9.88 -16.50 -14.68
C ILE A 425 -9.51 -15.64 -13.46
N ASP A 426 -8.30 -15.83 -12.91
CA ASP A 426 -7.80 -15.05 -11.77
C ASP A 426 -7.44 -13.62 -12.19
N LEU A 427 -7.91 -12.62 -11.42
CA LEU A 427 -7.52 -11.23 -11.54
C LEU A 427 -6.54 -10.88 -10.42
N GLU A 428 -5.55 -10.04 -10.73
CA GLU A 428 -4.55 -9.60 -9.76
C GLU A 428 -5.23 -8.97 -8.54
N SER A 429 -4.98 -9.57 -7.37
CA SER A 429 -5.61 -9.18 -6.11
C SER A 429 -5.11 -7.83 -5.60
N SER A 430 -3.88 -7.40 -5.95
CA SER A 430 -3.32 -6.11 -5.53
C SER A 430 -4.05 -4.90 -6.15
N ILE A 431 -4.66 -5.08 -7.32
CA ILE A 431 -5.37 -4.02 -8.04
C ILE A 431 -6.65 -3.64 -7.28
N ALA A 432 -6.89 -2.33 -7.09
CA ALA A 432 -8.13 -1.84 -6.48
C ALA A 432 -9.33 -2.13 -7.40
N ALA A 433 -10.41 -2.68 -6.85
CA ALA A 433 -11.58 -3.05 -7.66
C ALA A 433 -12.30 -1.81 -8.22
N GLU A 434 -12.21 -0.67 -7.55
CA GLU A 434 -12.72 0.62 -8.00
C GLU A 434 -12.11 1.05 -9.34
N LEU A 435 -10.84 0.73 -9.60
CA LEU A 435 -10.21 1.00 -10.91
C LEU A 435 -10.79 0.11 -12.01
N ILE A 436 -11.12 -1.14 -11.69
CA ILE A 436 -11.74 -2.07 -12.65
C ILE A 436 -13.10 -1.54 -13.07
N LEU A 437 -13.92 -1.14 -12.11
CA LEU A 437 -15.26 -0.62 -12.39
C LEU A 437 -15.22 0.71 -13.15
N PHE A 438 -14.23 1.55 -12.89
CA PHE A 438 -14.08 2.81 -13.61
C PHE A 438 -13.68 2.59 -15.08
N PHE A 439 -12.67 1.76 -15.35
CA PHE A 439 -12.19 1.52 -16.72
C PHE A 439 -13.05 0.52 -17.50
N TYR A 440 -13.80 -0.34 -16.81
CA TYR A 440 -14.68 -1.34 -17.38
C TYR A 440 -16.06 -1.26 -16.69
N PRO A 441 -16.86 -0.22 -16.99
CA PRO A 441 -18.15 -0.02 -16.33
C PRO A 441 -19.16 -1.14 -16.64
N ASP A 442 -19.01 -1.86 -17.76
CA ASP A 442 -19.95 -2.88 -18.20
C ASP A 442 -19.75 -4.28 -17.54
N VAL A 443 -18.96 -4.36 -16.46
CA VAL A 443 -18.71 -5.62 -15.75
C VAL A 443 -19.78 -5.88 -14.69
N TYR A 444 -20.13 -7.15 -14.51
CA TYR A 444 -21.08 -7.60 -13.50
C TYR A 444 -20.33 -8.14 -12.28
N LEU A 445 -20.86 -7.92 -11.08
CA LEU A 445 -20.26 -8.29 -9.82
C LEU A 445 -21.14 -9.23 -9.03
N CYS A 446 -20.57 -10.33 -8.58
CA CYS A 446 -21.19 -11.26 -7.63
C CYS A 446 -20.12 -11.66 -6.61
N GLY A 447 -20.45 -12.11 -5.39
CA GLY A 447 -19.40 -12.41 -4.41
C GLY A 447 -19.72 -12.00 -2.98
N TYR A 448 -18.70 -12.00 -2.12
CA TYR A 448 -18.84 -11.69 -0.70
C TYR A 448 -19.07 -10.19 -0.45
N PRO A 449 -19.61 -9.80 0.73
CA PRO A 449 -19.78 -8.41 1.13
C PRO A 449 -18.53 -7.55 0.94
N SER A 450 -18.67 -6.47 0.17
CA SER A 450 -17.63 -5.49 -0.12
C SER A 450 -18.23 -4.11 -0.42
N SER A 451 -17.58 -3.03 0.00
CA SER A 451 -17.98 -1.67 -0.40
C SER A 451 -17.86 -1.41 -1.90
N THR A 452 -17.13 -2.28 -2.64
CA THR A 452 -16.99 -2.21 -4.10
C THR A 452 -18.33 -2.21 -4.84
N TYR A 453 -19.37 -2.85 -4.30
CA TYR A 453 -20.71 -2.83 -4.92
C TYR A 453 -21.31 -1.42 -5.02
N LEU A 454 -20.90 -0.49 -4.15
CA LEU A 454 -21.34 0.90 -4.22
C LEU A 454 -20.69 1.71 -5.36
N SER A 455 -19.88 1.07 -6.19
CA SER A 455 -19.14 1.67 -7.30
C SER A 455 -19.57 1.12 -8.67
N VAL A 456 -20.59 0.26 -8.73
CA VAL A 456 -21.18 -0.17 -10.00
C VAL A 456 -21.91 0.98 -10.69
N THR A 457 -21.95 0.98 -12.02
CA THR A 457 -22.59 2.07 -12.77
C THR A 457 -24.11 1.94 -12.87
N GLU A 458 -24.62 0.71 -12.92
CA GLU A 458 -26.07 0.41 -13.00
C GLU A 458 -26.42 -0.67 -11.97
N GLU A 459 -27.64 -0.63 -11.42
CA GLU A 459 -28.07 -1.56 -10.35
C GLU A 459 -27.98 -3.03 -10.80
N GLU A 460 -28.28 -3.33 -12.07
CA GLU A 460 -28.24 -4.69 -12.62
C GLU A 460 -26.83 -5.29 -12.71
N MET A 461 -25.78 -4.49 -12.52
CA MET A 461 -24.39 -4.96 -12.47
C MET A 461 -24.02 -5.48 -11.08
N ALA A 462 -24.82 -5.15 -10.06
CA ALA A 462 -24.75 -5.76 -8.75
C ALA A 462 -25.62 -7.03 -8.73
N CYS A 463 -24.98 -8.19 -8.89
CA CYS A 463 -25.65 -9.47 -9.01
C CYS A 463 -25.92 -10.11 -7.63
N GLY A 464 -25.30 -11.26 -7.32
CA GLY A 464 -25.59 -12.01 -6.10
C GLY A 464 -24.60 -11.77 -4.96
N LEU A 465 -25.09 -11.78 -3.72
CA LEU A 465 -24.27 -11.65 -2.51
C LEU A 465 -24.06 -13.02 -1.83
N PHE A 466 -22.81 -13.38 -1.56
CA PHE A 466 -22.39 -14.69 -1.05
C PHE A 466 -22.22 -14.71 0.47
N GLY A 467 -22.64 -15.82 1.08
CA GLY A 467 -22.40 -16.10 2.50
C GLY A 467 -23.32 -15.34 3.46
N VAL A 468 -24.40 -14.73 2.97
CA VAL A 468 -25.32 -13.94 3.76
C VAL A 468 -26.76 -14.20 3.33
N THR A 469 -27.67 -14.16 4.30
CA THR A 469 -29.12 -14.22 4.04
C THR A 469 -29.62 -12.83 3.66
N GLU A 470 -30.82 -12.72 3.09
CA GLU A 470 -31.44 -11.41 2.81
C GLU A 470 -31.53 -10.55 4.08
N GLU A 471 -32.02 -11.13 5.18
CA GLU A 471 -32.10 -10.45 6.48
C GLU A 471 -30.73 -10.01 7.00
N GLY A 472 -29.71 -10.85 6.85
CA GLY A 472 -28.34 -10.55 7.27
C GLY A 472 -27.67 -9.45 6.43
N ALA A 473 -28.10 -9.28 5.18
CA ALA A 473 -27.55 -8.29 4.28
C ALA A 473 -28.04 -6.86 4.56
N ALA A 474 -29.16 -6.70 5.29
CA ALA A 474 -29.77 -5.40 5.59
C ALA A 474 -28.85 -4.41 6.35
N GLN A 475 -27.72 -4.88 6.89
CA GLN A 475 -26.69 -4.03 7.49
C GLN A 475 -25.79 -3.33 6.46
N TYR A 476 -25.80 -3.77 5.20
CA TYR A 476 -24.96 -3.24 4.13
C TYR A 476 -25.73 -2.20 3.31
N GLU A 477 -25.11 -1.05 3.06
CA GLU A 477 -25.74 0.06 2.32
C GLU A 477 -26.13 -0.32 0.86
N TYR A 478 -25.46 -1.30 0.28
CA TYR A 478 -25.70 -1.78 -1.09
C TYR A 478 -26.64 -2.99 -1.16
N CYS A 479 -27.30 -3.40 -0.06
CA CYS A 479 -28.14 -4.61 -0.08
C CYS A 479 -29.24 -4.53 -1.14
N GLU A 480 -29.92 -3.38 -1.24
CA GLU A 480 -31.01 -3.16 -2.20
C GLU A 480 -30.57 -3.26 -3.67
N LEU A 481 -29.26 -3.22 -3.95
CA LEU A 481 -28.73 -3.42 -5.30
C LEU A 481 -28.68 -4.90 -5.71
N MET A 482 -28.72 -5.83 -4.76
CA MET A 482 -28.44 -7.24 -5.00
C MET A 482 -29.65 -7.93 -5.65
N GLU A 483 -29.41 -8.75 -6.67
CA GLU A 483 -30.43 -9.59 -7.29
C GLU A 483 -30.84 -10.75 -6.37
N PHE A 484 -29.86 -11.38 -5.71
CA PHE A 484 -30.09 -12.48 -4.76
C PHE A 484 -29.06 -12.54 -3.64
N TYR A 485 -29.41 -13.25 -2.57
CA TYR A 485 -28.56 -13.52 -1.41
C TYR A 485 -28.46 -15.03 -1.22
N ILE A 486 -27.24 -15.59 -1.18
CA ILE A 486 -27.04 -17.03 -1.03
C ILE A 486 -26.24 -17.38 0.22
N ALA A 487 -26.78 -18.29 1.03
CA ALA A 487 -26.13 -18.81 2.24
C ALA A 487 -26.41 -20.31 2.43
N PRO A 488 -25.63 -21.02 3.27
CA PRO A 488 -25.91 -22.40 3.63
C PRO A 488 -27.29 -22.48 4.29
N ILE A 489 -28.02 -23.57 4.05
CA ILE A 489 -29.39 -23.72 4.56
C ILE A 489 -29.48 -23.54 6.08
N GLU A 490 -28.42 -23.89 6.80
CA GLU A 490 -28.30 -23.75 8.25
C GLU A 490 -28.31 -22.29 8.73
N ALA A 491 -27.88 -21.34 7.89
CA ALA A 491 -27.90 -19.91 8.21
C ALA A 491 -29.33 -19.36 8.37
N HIS A 492 -30.34 -20.06 7.86
CA HIS A 492 -31.75 -19.68 7.94
C HIS A 492 -32.49 -20.39 9.10
N GLY A 493 -31.77 -21.04 10.01
CA GLY A 493 -32.35 -21.80 11.11
C GLY A 493 -33.19 -22.99 10.61
N GLU A 494 -34.36 -23.22 11.20
CA GLU A 494 -35.23 -24.35 10.80
C GLU A 494 -36.21 -24.02 9.66
N ARG A 495 -36.20 -22.77 9.14
CA ARG A 495 -37.20 -22.29 8.17
C ARG A 495 -37.34 -23.21 6.96
N TYR A 496 -36.22 -23.65 6.40
CA TYR A 496 -36.19 -24.45 5.18
C TYR A 496 -35.86 -25.94 5.43
N ALA A 497 -35.79 -26.38 6.68
CA ALA A 497 -35.36 -27.74 7.04
C ALA A 497 -36.22 -28.86 6.42
N SER A 498 -37.50 -28.57 6.16
CA SER A 498 -38.44 -29.51 5.51
C SER A 498 -38.13 -29.81 4.04
N LEU A 499 -37.29 -29.00 3.40
CA LEU A 499 -36.89 -29.15 2.00
C LEU A 499 -35.68 -30.09 1.82
N ILE A 500 -35.01 -30.47 2.91
CA ILE A 500 -33.85 -31.37 2.86
C ILE A 500 -34.31 -32.78 2.48
N ALA A 501 -33.97 -33.19 1.26
CA ALA A 501 -34.31 -34.52 0.75
C ALA A 501 -33.31 -35.60 1.22
N ASP A 502 -32.01 -35.29 1.24
CA ASP A 502 -30.95 -36.18 1.72
C ASP A 502 -30.04 -35.45 2.73
N PRO A 503 -30.10 -35.79 4.03
CA PRO A 503 -29.29 -35.15 5.06
C PRO A 503 -27.76 -35.27 4.88
N SER A 504 -27.27 -36.12 3.96
CA SER A 504 -25.84 -36.22 3.64
C SER A 504 -25.38 -35.22 2.59
N HIS A 505 -26.31 -34.55 1.91
CA HIS A 505 -26.03 -33.52 0.91
C HIS A 505 -25.85 -32.15 1.56
N ARG A 506 -25.13 -31.27 0.86
CA ARG A 506 -24.96 -29.86 1.21
C ARG A 506 -25.97 -29.02 0.45
N TYR A 507 -26.80 -28.27 1.19
CA TYR A 507 -27.84 -27.40 0.63
C TYR A 507 -27.57 -25.94 0.93
N PHE A 508 -27.97 -25.09 -0.02
CA PHE A 508 -27.91 -23.65 0.06
C PHE A 508 -29.26 -23.07 -0.34
N ILE A 509 -29.58 -21.89 0.19
CA ILE A 509 -30.76 -21.13 -0.17
C ILE A 509 -30.31 -19.84 -0.83
N ALA A 510 -30.81 -19.55 -2.03
CA ALA A 510 -30.66 -18.26 -2.68
C ALA A 510 -32.00 -17.52 -2.66
N GLU A 511 -32.10 -16.46 -1.85
CA GLU A 511 -33.28 -15.61 -1.69
C GLU A 511 -33.23 -14.47 -2.73
N PHE A 512 -34.30 -14.25 -3.49
CA PHE A 512 -34.33 -13.25 -4.57
C PHE A 512 -35.04 -11.96 -4.14
N SER A 513 -34.47 -10.80 -4.51
CA SER A 513 -35.01 -9.49 -4.09
C SER A 513 -36.25 -9.07 -4.89
N ALA A 514 -36.39 -9.56 -6.14
CA ALA A 514 -37.42 -9.08 -7.07
C ALA A 514 -38.79 -9.76 -6.89
N ASP A 515 -38.82 -10.96 -6.34
CA ASP A 515 -40.05 -11.70 -6.05
C ASP A 515 -39.87 -12.57 -4.80
N ASP A 516 -40.95 -12.86 -4.06
CA ASP A 516 -40.93 -13.69 -2.84
C ASP A 516 -40.61 -15.18 -3.15
N THR A 517 -39.57 -15.44 -3.93
CA THR A 517 -39.08 -16.74 -4.35
C THR A 517 -37.66 -16.98 -3.87
N PHE A 518 -37.28 -18.24 -3.80
CA PHE A 518 -35.94 -18.65 -3.45
C PHE A 518 -35.58 -19.95 -4.17
N ASP A 519 -34.31 -20.16 -4.43
CA ASP A 519 -33.80 -21.43 -4.93
C ASP A 519 -33.26 -22.28 -3.79
N LEU A 520 -33.68 -23.55 -3.74
CA LEU A 520 -32.98 -24.58 -3.00
C LEU A 520 -31.92 -25.18 -3.91
N TYR A 521 -30.66 -24.92 -3.60
CA TYR A 521 -29.52 -25.45 -4.34
C TYR A 521 -28.89 -26.63 -3.60
N ASP A 522 -28.97 -27.82 -4.20
CA ASP A 522 -28.25 -29.01 -3.77
C ASP A 522 -26.86 -29.00 -4.42
N ALA A 523 -25.86 -28.52 -3.69
CA ALA A 523 -24.50 -28.40 -4.19
C ALA A 523 -23.80 -29.77 -4.37
N THR A 524 -24.32 -30.83 -3.74
CA THR A 524 -23.79 -32.20 -3.89
C THR A 524 -24.28 -32.82 -5.18
N ALA A 525 -25.55 -32.62 -5.53
CA ALA A 525 -26.15 -33.07 -6.77
C ALA A 525 -25.91 -32.13 -7.97
N GLY A 526 -25.59 -30.85 -7.71
CA GLY A 526 -25.46 -29.82 -8.74
C GLY A 526 -26.81 -29.43 -9.35
N THR A 527 -27.85 -29.31 -8.53
CA THR A 527 -29.22 -29.00 -8.99
C THR A 527 -29.86 -27.93 -8.14
N ALA A 528 -30.50 -26.94 -8.78
CA ALA A 528 -31.31 -25.92 -8.12
C ALA A 528 -32.79 -26.09 -8.49
N VAL A 529 -33.68 -25.85 -7.52
CA VAL A 529 -35.13 -25.84 -7.73
C VAL A 529 -35.70 -24.57 -7.08
N ARG A 530 -36.48 -23.81 -7.85
CA ARG A 530 -37.14 -22.59 -7.37
C ARG A 530 -38.39 -22.91 -6.60
N TYR A 531 -38.59 -22.23 -5.48
CA TYR A 531 -39.75 -22.32 -4.61
C TYR A 531 -40.35 -20.95 -4.32
N ARG A 532 -41.63 -20.96 -3.94
CA ARG A 532 -42.34 -19.82 -3.37
C ARG A 532 -42.97 -20.23 -2.05
N ALA A 533 -42.99 -19.33 -1.07
CA ALA A 533 -43.71 -19.54 0.18
C ALA A 533 -45.22 -19.32 -0.01
N GLU A 534 -46.03 -20.30 0.41
CA GLU A 534 -47.50 -20.21 0.48
C GLU A 534 -47.95 -20.55 1.91
N GLY A 535 -47.95 -19.53 2.78
CA GLY A 535 -48.15 -19.73 4.22
C GLY A 535 -46.96 -20.43 4.85
N GLU A 536 -47.17 -21.59 5.49
CA GLU A 536 -46.10 -22.42 6.06
C GLU A 536 -45.54 -23.46 5.07
N ALA A 537 -46.07 -23.53 3.84
CA ALA A 537 -45.64 -24.49 2.82
C ALA A 537 -44.74 -23.84 1.78
N PHE A 538 -43.87 -24.64 1.17
CA PHE A 538 -43.05 -24.24 0.03
C PHE A 538 -43.49 -25.01 -1.22
N VAL A 539 -43.82 -24.28 -2.29
CA VAL A 539 -44.31 -24.85 -3.53
C VAL A 539 -43.31 -24.60 -4.65
N PRO A 540 -42.89 -25.62 -5.43
CA PRO A 540 -42.01 -25.41 -6.57
C PRO A 540 -42.61 -24.46 -7.60
N VAL A 541 -41.84 -23.47 -8.01
CA VAL A 541 -42.16 -22.60 -9.15
C VAL A 541 -41.70 -23.33 -10.42
N LYS A 542 -42.58 -23.39 -11.42
CA LYS A 542 -42.31 -24.06 -12.68
C LYS A 542 -41.60 -23.18 -13.69
#